data_AF-A0A7Y3UXS4-F1
#
_entry.id   AF-A0A7Y3UXS4-F1
#
_cell.length_a   1.000
_cell.length_b   1.000
_cell.length_c   1.000
_cell.angle_alpha   90.00
_cell.angle_beta   90.00
_cell.angle_gamma   90.00
#
_symmetry.space_group_name_H-M   'P 1'
#
loop_
_entity.id
_entity.type
_entity.pdbx_description
1 polymer ?
#
loop_
_entity_poly.entity_id
_entity_poly.type
_entity_poly.pdbx_seq_one_letter_code
_entity_poly.pdbx_strand_id
1 'polypeptide(L)'
;MGAIENSACLGILSRSLLEQLITSLWGIRSIENAESQMGAGSAELAKALRMNLKAGTAKILDRETGEDVTAKFLESEQAKQTRRRKSIEDQAREADAQDLYTVFYRLLSLETHGHSETPAEKSEISALCITHLQGIGAISRGIGQACVWWLMQRSWPDKESLREVLGLNAKPQESADSQCTNRQ
;
A
#
# COMPACT_ATOMS: atom_id res chain seq x y z
N MET A 1 1.38 -19.60 -14.77
CA MET A 1 1.77 -18.88 -13.52
C MET A 1 0.91 -19.25 -12.29
N GLY A 2 0.03 -20.27 -12.33
CA GLY A 2 -0.88 -20.59 -11.22
C GLY A 2 -0.66 -21.96 -10.55
N ALA A 3 0.55 -22.54 -10.61
CA ALA A 3 0.81 -23.90 -10.14
C ALA A 3 1.52 -23.98 -8.77
N ILE A 4 1.94 -22.84 -8.21
CA ILE A 4 2.69 -22.79 -6.94
C ILE A 4 2.00 -21.79 -6.02
N GLU A 5 1.58 -22.27 -4.86
CA GLU A 5 1.08 -21.43 -3.77
C GLU A 5 2.21 -20.49 -3.35
N ASN A 6 2.03 -19.19 -3.60
CA ASN A 6 3.05 -18.18 -3.37
C ASN A 6 2.47 -17.09 -2.48
N SER A 7 2.41 -17.40 -1.19
CA SER A 7 1.91 -16.49 -0.16
C SER A 7 2.70 -15.17 -0.14
N ALA A 8 4.02 -15.21 -0.34
CA ALA A 8 4.87 -14.02 -0.37
C ALA A 8 4.43 -13.00 -1.45
N CYS A 9 4.18 -13.46 -2.68
CA CYS A 9 3.66 -12.59 -3.74
C CYS A 9 2.27 -12.02 -3.39
N LEU A 10 1.41 -12.82 -2.76
CA LEU A 10 0.09 -12.37 -2.33
C LEU A 10 0.18 -11.36 -1.17
N GLY A 11 1.11 -11.53 -0.23
CA GLY A 11 1.40 -10.58 0.84
C GLY A 11 1.91 -9.23 0.30
N ILE A 12 2.85 -9.27 -0.66
CA ILE A 12 3.33 -8.06 -1.36
C ILE A 12 2.18 -7.35 -2.09
N LEU A 13 1.34 -8.10 -2.81
CA LEU A 13 0.19 -7.54 -3.51
C LEU A 13 -0.82 -6.94 -2.52
N SER A 14 -1.12 -7.64 -1.43
CA SER A 14 -2.02 -7.16 -0.37
C SER A 14 -1.51 -5.86 0.24
N ARG A 15 -0.22 -5.78 0.58
CA ARG A 15 0.43 -4.55 1.07
C ARG A 15 0.29 -3.41 0.06
N SER A 16 0.60 -3.67 -1.21
CA SER A 16 0.54 -2.65 -2.27
C SER A 16 -0.87 -2.10 -2.45
N LEU A 17 -1.89 -2.96 -2.40
CA LEU A 17 -3.29 -2.55 -2.46
C LEU A 17 -3.72 -1.77 -1.22
N LEU A 18 -3.24 -2.14 -0.03
CA LEU A 18 -3.53 -1.39 1.20
C LEU A 18 -2.93 0.02 1.14
N GLU A 19 -1.69 0.16 0.67
CA GLU A 19 -1.08 1.47 0.45
C GLU A 19 -1.89 2.29 -0.55
N GLN A 20 -2.40 1.66 -1.61
CA GLN A 20 -3.24 2.32 -2.59
C GLN A 20 -4.59 2.74 -2.00
N LEU A 21 -5.21 1.93 -1.14
CA LEU A 21 -6.42 2.30 -0.41
C LEU A 21 -6.19 3.53 0.46
N ILE A 22 -5.14 3.53 1.29
CA ILE A 22 -4.77 4.67 2.15
C ILE A 22 -4.50 5.92 1.30
N THR A 23 -3.74 5.77 0.21
CA THR A 23 -3.42 6.88 -0.70
C THR A 23 -4.69 7.44 -1.34
N SER A 24 -5.61 6.59 -1.79
CA SER A 24 -6.90 7.02 -2.35
C SER A 24 -7.74 7.75 -1.30
N LEU A 25 -7.88 7.20 -0.10
CA LEU A 25 -8.61 7.82 1.01
C LEU A 25 -8.03 9.17 1.39
N TRP A 26 -6.71 9.32 1.37
CA TRP A 26 -6.04 10.59 1.62
C TRP A 26 -6.22 11.59 0.47
N GLY A 27 -6.06 11.14 -0.77
CA GLY A 27 -6.17 11.95 -1.97
C GLY A 27 -7.55 12.57 -2.18
N ILE A 28 -8.62 11.85 -1.83
CA ILE A 28 -10.00 12.36 -1.96
C ILE A 28 -10.36 13.42 -0.90
N ARG A 29 -9.54 13.64 0.13
CA ARG A 29 -9.84 14.59 1.22
C ARG A 29 -9.68 16.06 0.80
N SER A 30 -8.82 16.34 -0.18
CA SER A 30 -8.56 17.71 -0.62
C SER A 30 -7.93 17.74 -2.01
N ILE A 31 -8.10 18.86 -2.71
CA ILE A 31 -7.49 19.08 -4.03
C ILE A 31 -5.97 19.09 -3.89
N GLU A 32 -5.45 19.70 -2.82
CA GLU A 32 -4.02 19.78 -2.53
C GLU A 32 -3.39 18.39 -2.38
N ASN A 33 -4.08 17.45 -1.71
CA ASN A 33 -3.62 16.07 -1.57
C ASN A 33 -3.62 15.35 -2.92
N ALA A 34 -4.68 15.51 -3.71
CA ALA A 34 -4.78 14.94 -5.05
C ALA A 34 -3.66 15.46 -5.99
N GLU A 35 -3.41 16.77 -6.00
CA GLU A 35 -2.31 17.39 -6.76
C GLU A 35 -0.95 16.89 -6.30
N SER A 36 -0.75 16.76 -4.98
CA SER A 36 0.48 16.18 -4.43
C SER A 36 0.68 14.73 -4.88
N GLN A 37 -0.40 13.95 -5.05
CA GLN A 37 -0.31 12.57 -5.51
C GLN A 37 -0.06 12.47 -7.02
N MET A 38 -0.63 13.36 -7.84
CA MET A 38 -0.42 13.38 -9.30
C MET A 38 1.06 13.51 -9.68
N GLY A 39 1.84 14.29 -8.92
CA GLY A 39 3.28 14.46 -9.14
C GLY A 39 4.18 13.42 -8.48
N ALA A 40 3.64 12.54 -7.63
CA ALA A 40 4.45 11.66 -6.78
C ALA A 40 5.25 10.62 -7.58
N GLY A 41 4.67 10.05 -8.63
CA GLY A 41 5.35 9.06 -9.48
C GLY A 41 6.58 9.63 -10.19
N SER A 42 6.42 10.80 -10.81
CA SER A 42 7.53 11.52 -11.45
C SER A 42 8.61 11.91 -10.45
N ALA A 43 8.24 12.29 -9.22
CA ALA A 43 9.19 12.63 -8.17
C ALA A 43 10.03 11.42 -7.70
N GLU A 44 9.43 10.23 -7.57
CA GLU A 44 10.18 9.01 -7.22
C GLU A 44 11.10 8.56 -8.36
N LEU A 45 10.67 8.67 -9.63
CA LEU A 45 11.53 8.43 -10.78
C LEU A 45 12.71 9.39 -10.82
N ALA A 46 12.48 10.69 -10.61
CA ALA A 46 13.53 11.69 -10.55
C ALA A 46 14.52 11.42 -9.40
N LYS A 47 14.01 10.99 -8.24
CA LYS A 47 14.84 10.58 -7.10
C LYS A 47 15.72 9.38 -7.43
N ALA A 48 15.14 8.32 -8.03
CA ALA A 48 15.87 7.12 -8.42
C ALA A 48 16.93 7.42 -9.48
N LEU A 49 16.59 8.20 -10.51
CA LEU A 49 17.54 8.67 -11.52
C LEU A 49 18.69 9.41 -10.86
N ARG A 50 18.41 10.38 -9.97
CA ARG A 50 19.43 11.14 -9.25
C ARG A 50 20.34 10.24 -8.39
N MET A 51 19.78 9.21 -7.74
CA MET A 51 20.59 8.25 -6.98
C MET A 51 21.56 7.50 -7.90
N ASN A 52 21.10 7.08 -9.07
CA ASN A 52 21.94 6.42 -10.07
C ASN A 52 23.02 7.35 -10.66
N LEU A 53 22.68 8.61 -10.93
CA LEU A 53 23.65 9.62 -11.36
C LEU A 53 24.74 9.85 -10.30
N LYS A 54 24.36 9.93 -9.02
CA LYS A 54 25.30 10.08 -7.90
C LYS A 54 26.18 8.84 -7.69
N ALA A 55 25.62 7.64 -7.91
CA ALA A 55 26.35 6.39 -7.82
C ALA A 55 27.24 6.11 -9.05
N GLY A 56 27.16 6.94 -10.09
CA GLY A 56 27.87 6.75 -11.35
C GLY A 56 27.32 5.59 -12.21
N THR A 57 26.15 5.04 -11.85
CA THR A 57 25.49 3.95 -12.60
C THR A 57 24.62 4.47 -13.75
N ALA A 58 24.38 5.78 -13.80
CA ALA A 58 23.76 6.48 -14.91
C ALA A 58 24.57 7.75 -15.24
N LYS A 59 24.39 8.27 -16.46
CA LYS A 59 24.99 9.51 -16.95
C LYS A 59 23.97 10.34 -17.71
N ILE A 60 24.13 11.66 -17.66
CA ILE A 60 23.44 12.58 -18.56
C ILE A 60 24.46 13.08 -19.57
N LEU A 61 24.18 12.83 -20.84
CA LEU A 61 24.99 13.30 -21.95
C LEU A 61 24.31 14.51 -22.57
N ASP A 62 25.11 15.51 -22.93
CA ASP A 62 24.66 16.60 -23.76
C ASP A 62 24.27 16.06 -25.14
N ARG A 63 23.12 16.47 -25.65
CA ARG A 63 22.54 15.87 -26.86
C ARG A 63 23.30 16.24 -28.14
N GLU A 64 23.93 17.42 -28.16
CA GLU A 64 24.61 17.95 -29.34
C GLU A 64 26.08 17.54 -29.36
N THR A 65 26.73 17.58 -28.20
CA THR A 65 28.17 17.33 -28.04
C THR A 65 28.49 15.91 -27.58
N GLY A 66 27.54 15.20 -26.97
CA GLY A 66 27.75 13.87 -26.40
C GLY A 66 28.54 13.87 -25.09
N GLU A 67 28.90 15.04 -24.55
CA GLU A 67 29.72 15.15 -23.34
C GLU A 67 28.96 14.77 -22.07
N ASP A 68 29.66 14.20 -21.10
CA ASP A 68 29.10 13.87 -19.79
C ASP A 68 28.89 15.14 -18.95
N VAL A 69 27.63 15.58 -18.86
CA VAL A 69 27.21 16.78 -18.13
C VAL A 69 26.55 16.44 -16.79
N THR A 70 26.73 15.21 -16.29
CA THR A 70 26.08 14.70 -15.07
C THR A 70 26.33 15.59 -13.85
N ALA A 71 27.57 16.05 -13.64
CA ALA A 71 27.92 16.90 -12.51
C ALA A 71 27.16 18.24 -12.54
N LYS A 72 27.14 18.89 -13.72
CA LYS A 72 26.42 20.15 -13.95
C LYS A 72 24.92 20.00 -13.75
N PHE A 73 24.35 18.88 -14.18
CA PHE A 73 22.92 18.60 -13.94
C PHE A 73 22.62 18.44 -12.45
N LEU A 74 23.44 17.69 -11.70
CA LEU A 74 23.23 17.45 -10.27
C LEU A 74 23.30 18.74 -9.42
N GLU A 75 24.01 19.76 -9.89
CA GLU A 75 24.10 21.08 -9.24
C GLU A 75 22.90 22.00 -9.55
N SER A 76 22.10 21.68 -10.58
CA SER A 76 20.95 22.48 -10.99
C SER A 76 19.81 22.47 -9.96
N GLU A 77 19.02 23.55 -9.93
CA GLU A 77 17.82 23.62 -9.08
C GLU A 77 16.77 22.55 -9.45
N GLN A 78 16.72 22.14 -10.72
CA GLN A 78 15.87 21.03 -11.17
C GLN A 78 16.25 19.69 -10.51
N ALA A 79 17.54 19.42 -10.29
CA ALA A 79 17.99 18.20 -9.60
C ALA A 79 17.77 18.26 -8.07
N LYS A 80 17.63 19.46 -7.50
CA LYS A 80 17.39 19.69 -6.07
C LYS A 80 15.91 19.65 -5.69
N GLN A 81 15.01 20.02 -6.61
CA GLN A 81 13.57 19.94 -6.39
C GLN A 81 13.08 18.50 -6.43
N THR A 82 13.09 17.84 -5.27
CA THR A 82 12.30 16.61 -5.07
C THR A 82 11.33 16.85 -3.94
N ARG A 83 10.05 17.02 -4.27
CA ARG A 83 8.99 16.98 -3.26
C ARG A 83 9.01 15.59 -2.64
N ARG A 84 9.28 15.52 -1.34
CA ARG A 84 9.29 14.26 -0.61
C ARG A 84 7.85 13.74 -0.54
N ARG A 85 7.63 12.50 -1.00
CA ARG A 85 6.34 11.83 -0.83
C ARG A 85 6.00 11.77 0.65
N LYS A 86 4.77 12.16 0.99
CA LYS A 86 4.22 11.99 2.34
C LYS A 86 4.18 10.50 2.68
N SER A 87 4.56 10.11 3.90
CA SER A 87 4.59 8.70 4.28
C SER A 87 3.18 8.09 4.28
N ILE A 88 3.06 6.78 4.10
CA ILE A 88 1.75 6.09 4.14
C ILE A 88 1.11 6.24 5.53
N GLU A 89 1.90 6.27 6.60
CA GLU A 89 1.41 6.52 7.96
C GLU A 89 0.81 7.93 8.11
N ASP A 90 1.51 8.96 7.62
CA ASP A 90 0.99 10.32 7.67
C ASP A 90 -0.27 10.49 6.82
N GLN A 91 -0.33 9.82 5.65
CA GLN A 91 -1.53 9.78 4.81
C GLN A 91 -2.70 9.11 5.54
N ALA A 92 -2.46 7.99 6.22
CA ALA A 92 -3.48 7.30 7.01
C ALA A 92 -3.99 8.17 8.17
N ARG A 93 -3.09 8.86 8.87
CA ARG A 93 -3.45 9.80 9.95
C ARG A 93 -4.32 10.94 9.43
N GLU A 94 -3.95 11.57 8.31
CA GLU A 94 -4.71 12.67 7.70
C GLU A 94 -6.04 12.21 7.10
N ALA A 95 -6.14 10.94 6.69
CA ALA A 95 -7.35 10.35 6.15
C ALA A 95 -8.30 9.76 7.21
N ASP A 96 -7.96 9.85 8.50
CA ASP A 96 -8.66 9.19 9.62
C ASP A 96 -8.76 7.65 9.44
N ALA A 97 -7.71 7.04 8.87
CA ALA A 97 -7.59 5.62 8.57
C ALA A 97 -6.37 4.98 9.27
N GLN A 98 -5.93 5.56 10.39
CA GLN A 98 -4.75 5.10 11.14
C GLN A 98 -4.90 3.67 11.68
N ASP A 99 -6.13 3.24 11.96
CA ASP A 99 -6.41 1.87 12.38
C ASP A 99 -6.11 0.86 11.26
N LEU A 100 -6.39 1.19 10.01
CA LEU A 100 -6.04 0.35 8.87
C LEU A 100 -4.53 0.19 8.71
N TYR A 101 -3.80 1.30 8.88
CA TYR A 101 -2.33 1.27 8.90
C TYR A 101 -1.85 0.36 10.04
N THR A 102 -2.34 0.55 11.25
CA THR A 102 -1.85 -0.18 12.43
C THR A 102 -2.16 -1.68 12.37
N VAL A 103 -3.37 -2.04 11.95
CA VAL A 103 -3.85 -3.44 11.95
C VAL A 103 -3.27 -4.23 10.79
N PHE A 104 -3.34 -3.69 9.57
CA PHE A 104 -2.98 -4.47 8.38
C PHE A 104 -1.56 -4.19 7.89
N TYR A 105 -1.13 -2.93 7.87
CA TYR A 105 0.15 -2.57 7.27
C TYR A 105 1.32 -3.17 8.04
N ARG A 106 1.26 -3.16 9.38
CA ARG A 106 2.33 -3.69 10.21
C ARG A 106 2.51 -5.19 10.06
N LEU A 107 1.41 -5.94 9.97
CA LEU A 107 1.43 -7.39 9.76
C LEU A 107 1.95 -7.73 8.36
N LEU A 108 1.39 -7.11 7.31
CA LEU A 108 1.83 -7.32 5.92
C LEU A 108 3.28 -6.86 5.69
N SER A 109 3.77 -5.89 6.46
CA SER A 109 5.15 -5.43 6.34
C SER A 109 6.17 -6.45 6.86
N LEU A 110 5.81 -7.29 7.85
CA LEU A 110 6.72 -8.31 8.40
C LEU A 110 7.10 -9.37 7.36
N GLU A 111 6.13 -9.83 6.58
CA GLU A 111 6.35 -10.82 5.51
C GLU A 111 7.26 -10.27 4.41
N THR A 112 7.14 -8.98 4.09
CA THR A 112 7.92 -8.35 3.01
C THR A 112 9.37 -8.03 3.38
N HIS A 113 9.75 -8.10 4.67
CA HIS A 113 11.13 -7.88 5.12
C HIS A 113 11.96 -9.17 5.18
N GLY A 114 11.43 -10.31 4.71
CA GLY A 114 12.18 -11.56 4.58
C GLY A 114 12.61 -12.16 5.91
N HIS A 115 11.97 -11.76 7.02
CA HIS A 115 12.22 -12.29 8.37
C HIS A 115 11.02 -13.10 8.89
N SER A 116 9.99 -13.29 8.07
CA SER A 116 8.96 -14.28 8.34
C SER A 116 9.53 -15.67 8.05
N GLU A 117 9.49 -16.56 9.04
CA GLU A 117 9.75 -17.99 8.79
C GLU A 117 8.83 -18.45 7.66
N THR A 118 9.42 -19.01 6.60
CA THR A 118 8.63 -19.62 5.53
C THR A 118 7.88 -20.80 6.15
N PRO A 119 6.54 -20.85 6.06
CA PRO A 119 5.79 -21.97 6.62
C PRO A 119 6.32 -23.28 6.04
N ALA A 120 6.67 -24.22 6.91
CA ALA A 120 7.29 -25.49 6.50
C ALA A 120 6.24 -26.47 5.95
N GLU A 121 4.98 -26.30 6.36
CA GLU A 121 3.89 -27.19 5.99
C GLU A 121 3.03 -26.63 4.85
N LYS A 122 2.68 -27.50 3.89
CA LYS A 122 1.83 -27.12 2.76
C LYS A 122 0.47 -26.58 3.20
N SER A 123 -0.12 -27.15 4.25
CA SER A 123 -1.38 -26.69 4.87
C SER A 123 -1.30 -25.24 5.33
N GLU A 124 -0.20 -24.84 5.95
CA GLU A 124 0.03 -23.47 6.41
C GLU A 124 0.22 -22.51 5.23
N ILE A 125 0.94 -22.93 4.19
CA ILE A 125 1.09 -22.16 2.95
C ILE A 125 -0.27 -21.93 2.29
N SER A 126 -1.10 -22.97 2.17
CA SER A 126 -2.46 -22.86 1.62
C SER A 126 -3.33 -21.91 2.46
N ALA A 127 -3.30 -22.04 3.79
CA ALA A 127 -4.06 -21.18 4.70
C ALA A 127 -3.65 -19.71 4.54
N LEU A 128 -2.35 -19.43 4.52
CA LEU A 128 -1.83 -18.08 4.35
C LEU A 128 -2.20 -17.49 2.98
N CYS A 129 -2.15 -18.29 1.90
CA CYS A 129 -2.62 -17.87 0.59
C CYS A 129 -4.10 -17.49 0.61
N ILE A 130 -4.95 -18.28 1.28
CA ILE A 130 -6.39 -17.98 1.42
C ILE A 130 -6.58 -16.67 2.19
N THR A 131 -5.87 -16.47 3.31
CA THR A 131 -5.93 -15.25 4.10
C THR A 131 -5.55 -14.02 3.26
N HIS A 132 -4.46 -14.08 2.48
CA HIS A 132 -4.09 -12.96 1.61
C HIS A 132 -5.12 -12.71 0.52
N LEU A 133 -5.66 -13.76 -0.12
CA LEU A 133 -6.70 -13.60 -1.15
C LEU A 133 -7.96 -12.94 -0.59
N GLN A 134 -8.38 -13.34 0.62
CA GLN A 134 -9.50 -12.70 1.33
C GLN A 134 -9.19 -11.23 1.64
N GLY A 135 -8.00 -10.94 2.15
CA GLY A 135 -7.54 -9.58 2.42
C GLY A 135 -7.49 -8.71 1.16
N ILE A 136 -6.96 -9.24 0.05
CA ILE A 136 -6.96 -8.58 -1.27
C ILE A 136 -8.39 -8.25 -1.71
N GLY A 137 -9.31 -9.21 -1.57
CA GLY A 137 -10.73 -8.99 -1.90
C GLY A 137 -11.37 -7.89 -1.05
N ALA A 138 -11.14 -7.90 0.26
CA ALA A 138 -11.65 -6.89 1.18
C ALA A 138 -11.08 -5.49 0.87
N ILE A 139 -9.77 -5.37 0.71
CA ILE A 139 -9.09 -4.10 0.37
C ILE A 139 -9.60 -3.56 -0.97
N SER A 140 -9.74 -4.44 -1.98
CA SER A 140 -10.25 -4.04 -3.30
C SER A 140 -11.67 -3.49 -3.23
N ARG A 141 -12.54 -4.08 -2.38
CA ARG A 141 -13.88 -3.53 -2.12
C ARG A 141 -13.80 -2.18 -1.42
N GLY A 142 -12.91 -2.01 -0.45
CA GLY A 142 -12.67 -0.72 0.21
C GLY A 142 -12.25 0.38 -0.78
N ILE A 143 -11.36 0.06 -1.73
CA ILE A 143 -10.97 1.00 -2.80
C ILE A 143 -12.18 1.36 -3.65
N GLY A 144 -12.94 0.36 -4.09
CA GLY A 144 -14.15 0.57 -4.89
C GLY A 144 -15.17 1.46 -4.18
N GLN A 145 -15.43 1.22 -2.89
CA GLN A 145 -16.33 2.02 -2.09
C GLN A 145 -15.86 3.47 -1.97
N ALA A 146 -14.58 3.71 -1.64
CA ALA A 146 -14.01 5.05 -1.56
C ALA A 146 -14.18 5.82 -2.88
N CYS A 147 -13.90 5.15 -4.01
CA CYS A 147 -14.10 5.73 -5.34
C CYS A 147 -15.57 6.05 -5.64
N VAL A 148 -16.50 5.15 -5.31
CA VAL A 148 -17.94 5.37 -5.53
C VAL A 148 -18.46 6.56 -4.72
N TRP A 149 -18.10 6.64 -3.44
CA TRP A 149 -18.49 7.76 -2.59
C TRP A 149 -17.97 9.08 -3.15
N TRP A 150 -16.70 9.11 -3.55
CA TRP A 150 -16.12 10.30 -4.13
C TRP A 150 -16.79 10.70 -5.45
N LEU A 151 -16.93 9.76 -6.40
CA LEU A 151 -17.43 10.06 -7.74
C LEU A 151 -18.93 10.39 -7.76
N MET A 152 -19.72 9.67 -6.97
CA MET A 152 -21.19 9.78 -7.00
C MET A 152 -21.73 10.78 -5.99
N GLN A 153 -21.09 10.91 -4.83
CA GLN A 153 -21.63 11.69 -3.71
C GLN A 153 -20.74 12.88 -3.35
N ARG A 154 -19.52 12.98 -3.89
CA ARG A 154 -18.51 13.98 -3.50
C ARG A 154 -18.25 13.97 -1.99
N SER A 155 -18.35 12.79 -1.40
CA SER A 155 -18.11 12.51 0.02
C SER A 155 -17.04 11.42 0.15
N TRP A 156 -16.70 11.05 1.38
CA TRP A 156 -15.74 10.00 1.69
C TRP A 156 -16.32 9.06 2.76
N PRO A 157 -15.96 7.77 2.73
CA PRO A 157 -16.40 6.82 3.73
C PRO A 157 -15.94 7.25 5.13
N ASP A 158 -16.84 7.14 6.11
CA ASP A 158 -16.44 7.22 7.51
C ASP A 158 -15.73 5.93 7.95
N LYS A 159 -15.09 6.01 9.12
CA LYS A 159 -14.30 4.91 9.69
C LYS A 159 -15.12 3.63 9.84
N GLU A 160 -16.36 3.72 10.29
CA GLU A 160 -17.20 2.54 10.54
C GLU A 160 -17.61 1.85 9.24
N SER A 161 -18.00 2.62 8.23
CA SER A 161 -18.32 2.13 6.89
C SER A 161 -17.13 1.44 6.25
N LEU A 162 -15.93 1.98 6.47
CA LEU A 162 -14.67 1.43 5.97
C LEU A 162 -14.32 0.11 6.68
N ARG A 163 -14.48 0.07 8.01
CA ARG A 163 -14.27 -1.13 8.83
C ARG A 163 -15.25 -2.24 8.50
N GLU A 164 -16.50 -1.90 8.24
CA GLU A 164 -17.53 -2.85 7.82
C GLU A 164 -17.15 -3.53 6.51
N VAL A 165 -16.76 -2.77 5.49
CA VAL A 165 -16.35 -3.33 4.19
C VAL A 165 -15.09 -4.17 4.27
N LEU A 166 -14.20 -3.84 5.22
CA LEU A 166 -13.01 -4.63 5.51
C LEU A 166 -13.27 -5.84 6.43
N GLY A 167 -14.52 -6.05 6.86
CA GLY A 167 -14.90 -7.17 7.73
C GLY A 167 -14.42 -7.04 9.17
N LEU A 168 -13.97 -5.85 9.59
CA LEU A 168 -13.42 -5.58 10.92
C LEU A 168 -14.49 -5.42 12.02
N ASN A 169 -15.75 -5.28 11.62
CA ASN A 169 -16.88 -5.12 12.53
C ASN A 169 -17.60 -6.45 12.83
N ALA A 170 -17.12 -7.58 12.27
CA ALA A 170 -17.65 -8.89 12.60
C ALA A 170 -17.34 -9.24 14.06
N LYS A 171 -18.36 -9.49 14.87
CA LYS A 171 -18.17 -10.08 16.21
C LYS A 171 -17.54 -11.47 16.05
N PRO A 172 -16.67 -11.91 16.96
CA PRO A 172 -16.23 -13.31 16.98
C PRO A 172 -17.48 -14.19 16.99
N GLN A 173 -17.59 -15.11 16.03
CA GLN A 173 -18.57 -16.17 16.15
C GLN A 173 -18.21 -16.95 17.42
N GLU A 174 -19.04 -16.86 18.46
CA GLU A 174 -19.02 -17.86 19.53
C GLU A 174 -19.19 -19.21 18.84
N SER A 175 -18.16 -20.06 18.92
CA SER A 175 -18.24 -21.41 18.40
C SER A 175 -19.41 -22.11 19.09
N ALA A 176 -20.30 -22.67 18.28
CA ALA A 176 -21.49 -23.40 18.73
C ALA A 176 -21.16 -24.75 19.40
N ASP A 177 -19.99 -24.88 20.03
CA ASP A 177 -19.52 -26.09 20.69
C ASP A 177 -19.74 -26.08 22.21
N SER A 178 -20.20 -24.97 22.79
CA SER A 178 -20.42 -24.85 24.24
C SER A 178 -21.84 -25.19 24.72
N GLN A 179 -22.74 -25.66 23.85
CA GLN A 179 -24.13 -25.99 24.25
C GLN A 179 -24.41 -27.49 24.51
N CYS A 180 -23.40 -28.37 24.47
CA CYS A 180 -23.61 -29.81 24.66
C CYS A 180 -23.20 -30.39 26.03
N THR A 181 -22.90 -29.56 27.03
CA THR A 181 -22.45 -30.04 28.37
C THR A 181 -23.28 -29.55 29.54
N ASN A 182 -24.59 -29.34 29.39
CA ASN A 182 -25.50 -29.16 30.53
C ASN A 182 -26.89 -29.72 30.25
N ARG A 183 -26.99 -31.06 30.17
CA ARG A 183 -28.19 -31.80 30.54
C ARG A 183 -27.77 -33.07 31.29
N GLN A 184 -27.71 -32.96 32.61
CA GLN A 184 -27.93 -34.07 33.53
C GLN A 184 -29.09 -33.68 34.44
#